data_AF-A0A0V1KAY6-F1
#
_entry.id   AF-A0A0V1KAY6-F1
#
_cell.length_a   1.000
_cell.length_b   1.000
_cell.length_c   1.000
_cell.angle_alpha   90.00
_cell.angle_beta   90.00
_cell.angle_gamma   90.00
#
_symmetry.space_group_name_H-M   'P 1'
#
loop_
_entity.id
_entity.type
_entity.pdbx_description
1 polymer ?
#
loop_
_entity_poly.entity_id
_entity_poly.type
_entity_poly.pdbx_seq_one_letter_code
_entity_poly.pdbx_strand_id
1 'polypeptide(L)'
;MTRRFTITEYANEHASEQHSSHVELEVDAAILSSLPLEYGAALKRTFVHYVAAQILVFAVGFEFVCYRKLNISLSIMVNTRNQTQQATSRLKRSASSPPQHQSNSKRSAFGDLTNAWITEEFRNDYDKNNELDPFEIPNYAEDIFDYYRYREQKFVVNDYLRKQKGITKEMRAILIDWMVEVQENFEFNHETLYQAVKMVDLYLDRVNITKKHLQLVGVAVLLIASKYDERCPPSIEDFLYICDNAYTAEEVFEKERDVLKNLEFDIGFPLSYRFLRRYARVTNSDLVTLTFARYVLENSLMHYEFIKYKESHLAAAAYLLARTARELEWTTEHEHVCGYSKENLMPLMWKLNAAIAKPPLNAELKHIHDKYSHVIFHEVAKIPALIPPSNQYLK
;
A
#
# COMPACT_ATOMS: atom_id res chain seq x y z
N MET A 1 11.22 38.24 -20.84
CA MET A 1 11.95 37.63 -21.97
C MET A 1 11.89 36.12 -21.80
N THR A 2 10.96 35.47 -22.50
CA THR A 2 10.79 34.01 -22.49
C THR A 2 11.92 33.37 -23.30
N ARG A 3 12.50 32.26 -22.82
CA ARG A 3 13.46 31.46 -23.60
C ARG A 3 12.82 30.12 -23.96
N ARG A 4 12.79 29.80 -25.25
CA ARG A 4 12.30 28.53 -25.77
C ARG A 4 13.41 27.50 -25.79
N PHE A 5 13.09 26.28 -25.38
CA PHE A 5 13.98 25.13 -25.44
C PHE A 5 13.28 24.00 -26.20
N THR A 6 13.94 23.49 -27.24
CA THR A 6 13.47 22.36 -28.04
C THR A 6 14.14 21.09 -27.52
N ILE A 7 13.36 20.07 -27.17
CA ILE A 7 13.87 18.75 -26.80
C ILE A 7 13.48 17.78 -27.93
N THR A 8 14.47 17.05 -28.45
CA THR A 8 14.27 16.02 -29.48
C THR A 8 14.35 14.66 -28.81
N GLU A 9 13.28 13.88 -28.88
CA GLU A 9 13.23 12.51 -28.39
C GLU A 9 13.67 11.56 -29.51
N TYR A 10 14.66 10.70 -29.25
CA TYR A 10 15.03 9.62 -30.17
C TYR A 10 14.47 8.30 -29.61
N ALA A 11 13.48 7.74 -30.29
CA ALA A 11 12.99 6.40 -29.99
C ALA A 11 14.09 5.36 -30.27
N ASN A 12 14.33 4.47 -29.30
CA ASN A 12 15.30 3.39 -29.38
C ASN A 12 15.09 2.51 -30.63
N GLU A 13 16.21 2.11 -31.24
CA GLU A 13 16.33 1.23 -32.39
C GLU A 13 15.68 -0.14 -32.12
N HIS A 14 14.43 -0.36 -32.54
CA HIS A 14 13.87 -1.64 -32.99
C HIS A 14 12.36 -1.51 -33.28
N ALA A 15 11.99 -0.68 -34.25
CA ALA A 15 10.76 -0.82 -35.04
C ALA A 15 10.82 0.16 -36.20
N SER A 16 10.62 -0.34 -37.41
CA SER A 16 10.61 0.43 -38.65
C SER A 16 9.33 1.28 -38.73
N GLU A 17 9.31 2.44 -38.08
CA GLU A 17 8.47 3.60 -38.41
C GLU A 17 8.83 4.76 -37.45
N GLN A 18 9.55 5.78 -37.97
CA GLN A 18 9.94 6.95 -37.19
C GLN A 18 8.76 7.91 -37.06
N HIS A 19 8.30 8.16 -35.84
CA HIS A 19 7.55 9.37 -35.48
C HIS A 19 8.35 10.14 -34.43
N SER A 20 8.88 11.29 -34.83
CA SER A 20 9.53 12.25 -33.92
C SER A 20 8.46 13.22 -33.43
N SER A 21 8.10 13.14 -32.15
CA SER A 21 7.30 14.16 -31.46
C SER A 21 8.20 15.23 -30.85
N HIS A 22 7.98 16.49 -31.21
CA HIS A 22 8.67 17.64 -30.61
C HIS A 22 7.81 18.23 -29.49
N VAL A 23 8.39 18.34 -28.29
CA VAL A 23 7.77 19.06 -27.16
C VAL A 23 8.60 20.32 -26.89
N GLU A 24 7.99 21.49 -27.06
CA GLU A 24 8.59 22.78 -26.67
C GLU A 24 8.17 23.14 -25.24
N LEU A 25 9.15 23.44 -24.39
CA LEU A 25 8.90 23.95 -23.04
C LEU A 25 9.29 25.43 -22.97
N GLU A 26 8.33 26.26 -22.53
CA GLU A 26 8.59 27.67 -22.17
C GLU A 26 8.79 27.77 -20.65
N VAL A 27 9.98 28.23 -20.24
CA VAL A 27 10.31 28.46 -18.82
C VAL A 27 10.46 29.97 -18.59
N ASP A 28 9.79 30.48 -17.56
CA ASP A 28 9.84 31.90 -17.18
C ASP A 28 11.24 32.27 -16.65
N ALA A 29 11.79 33.38 -17.15
CA ALA A 29 13.09 33.90 -16.74
C ALA A 29 13.16 34.28 -15.24
N ALA A 30 12.00 34.49 -14.60
CA ALA A 30 11.91 34.70 -13.16
C ALA A 30 12.35 33.46 -12.34
N ILE A 31 12.14 32.25 -12.86
CA ILE A 31 12.52 31.00 -12.19
C ILE A 31 14.04 30.75 -12.31
N LEU A 32 14.65 31.16 -13.41
CA LEU A 32 16.10 31.05 -13.60
C LEU A 32 16.89 32.03 -12.72
N SER A 33 16.27 33.16 -12.36
CA SER A 33 16.89 34.21 -11.53
C SER A 33 16.72 33.99 -10.02
N SER A 34 15.81 33.09 -9.59
CA SER A 34 15.64 32.70 -8.19
C SER A 34 16.58 31.59 -7.72
N LEU A 35 17.32 30.96 -8.64
CA LEU A 35 18.31 29.92 -8.30
C LEU A 35 19.59 30.54 -7.69
N PRO A 36 20.14 29.96 -6.60
CA PRO A 36 21.32 30.49 -5.91
C PRO A 36 22.49 30.78 -6.86
N LEU A 37 23.19 31.90 -6.65
CA LEU A 37 24.27 32.38 -7.53
C LEU A 37 25.49 31.46 -7.59
N GLU A 38 25.62 30.54 -6.63
CA GLU A 38 26.73 29.58 -6.53
C GLU A 38 26.68 28.46 -7.57
N TYR A 39 25.54 28.27 -8.24
CA TYR A 39 25.42 27.30 -9.32
C TYR A 39 25.85 27.91 -10.66
N GLY A 40 26.95 27.40 -11.22
CA GLY A 40 27.41 27.77 -12.56
C GLY A 40 26.33 27.56 -13.62
N ALA A 41 26.38 28.32 -14.73
CA ALA A 41 25.34 28.33 -15.76
C ALA A 41 25.00 26.94 -16.36
N ALA A 42 25.96 26.01 -16.35
CA ALA A 42 25.76 24.62 -16.75
C ALA A 42 24.90 23.83 -15.74
N LEU A 43 25.17 23.95 -14.43
CA LEU A 43 24.39 23.26 -13.39
C LEU A 43 22.96 23.76 -13.30
N LYS A 44 22.74 25.07 -13.49
CA LYS A 44 21.39 25.65 -13.56
C LYS A 44 20.58 25.12 -14.75
N ARG A 45 21.22 24.87 -15.89
CA ARG A 45 20.56 24.22 -17.04
C ARG A 45 20.22 22.77 -16.73
N THR A 46 21.15 21.99 -16.18
CA THR A 46 20.92 20.58 -15.85
C THR A 46 19.81 20.41 -14.80
N PHE A 47 19.75 21.28 -13.79
CA PHE A 47 18.69 21.28 -12.78
C PHE A 47 17.31 21.59 -13.38
N VAL A 48 17.22 22.57 -14.28
CA VAL A 48 15.96 22.88 -14.98
C VAL A 48 15.53 21.73 -15.89
N HIS A 49 16.46 21.08 -16.59
CA HIS A 49 16.15 19.89 -17.40
C HIS A 49 15.72 18.69 -16.54
N TYR A 50 16.33 18.49 -15.37
CA TYR A 50 15.97 17.43 -14.44
C TYR A 50 14.58 17.65 -13.81
N VAL A 51 14.30 18.87 -13.36
CA VAL A 51 12.99 19.25 -12.81
C VAL A 51 11.93 19.20 -13.92
N ALA A 52 12.24 19.64 -15.15
CA ALA A 52 11.33 19.51 -16.28
C ALA A 52 11.07 18.05 -16.67
N ALA A 53 12.08 17.18 -16.63
CA ALA A 53 11.93 15.75 -16.87
C ALA A 53 11.11 15.07 -15.76
N GLN A 54 11.29 15.44 -14.49
CA GLN A 54 10.44 14.97 -13.39
C GLN A 54 9.00 15.48 -13.56
N ILE A 55 8.81 16.74 -13.94
CA ILE A 55 7.48 17.29 -14.24
C ILE A 55 6.85 16.59 -15.44
N LEU A 56 7.61 16.21 -16.48
CA LEU A 56 7.10 15.45 -17.62
C LEU A 56 6.74 14.02 -17.25
N VAL A 57 7.54 13.32 -16.44
CA VAL A 57 7.22 11.99 -15.93
C VAL A 57 5.97 12.03 -15.04
N PHE A 58 5.81 13.08 -14.24
CA PHE A 58 4.58 13.35 -13.51
C PHE A 58 3.42 13.73 -14.44
N ALA A 59 3.64 14.52 -15.49
CA ALA A 59 2.60 15.03 -16.39
C ALA A 59 2.08 13.99 -17.38
N VAL A 60 2.92 13.07 -17.89
CA VAL A 60 2.49 11.93 -18.73
C VAL A 60 1.69 10.92 -17.88
N GLY A 61 2.07 10.72 -16.62
CA GLY A 61 1.22 10.02 -15.65
C GLY A 61 -0.09 10.78 -15.35
N PHE A 62 -0.03 12.11 -15.31
CA PHE A 62 -1.18 12.97 -15.02
C PHE A 62 -2.15 13.15 -16.21
N GLU A 63 -1.71 13.07 -17.46
CA GLU A 63 -2.58 13.15 -18.64
C GLU A 63 -3.45 11.89 -18.78
N PHE A 64 -2.95 10.71 -18.40
CA PHE A 64 -3.77 9.50 -18.28
C PHE A 64 -4.78 9.59 -17.11
N VAL A 65 -4.35 10.18 -15.98
CA VAL A 65 -5.22 10.50 -14.82
C VAL A 65 -6.30 11.54 -15.16
N CYS A 66 -5.97 12.53 -15.98
CA CYS A 66 -6.91 13.56 -16.43
C CYS A 66 -7.89 13.01 -17.47
N TYR A 67 -7.49 12.13 -18.39
CA TYR A 67 -8.41 11.58 -19.40
C TYR A 67 -9.53 10.73 -18.76
N ARG A 68 -9.21 9.96 -17.70
CA ARG A 68 -10.21 9.24 -16.89
C ARG A 68 -11.06 10.19 -16.02
N LYS A 69 -10.46 11.22 -15.40
CA LYS A 69 -11.20 12.26 -14.65
C LYS A 69 -12.10 13.13 -15.55
N LEU A 70 -11.73 13.42 -16.80
CA LEU A 70 -12.50 14.29 -17.71
C LEU A 70 -13.82 13.63 -18.16
N ASN A 71 -13.80 12.33 -18.44
CA ASN A 71 -15.00 11.58 -18.81
C ASN A 71 -16.02 11.50 -17.66
N ILE A 72 -15.54 11.40 -16.41
CA ILE A 72 -16.40 11.45 -15.22
C ILE A 72 -16.88 12.89 -14.97
N SER A 73 -16.01 13.89 -15.10
CA SER A 73 -16.33 15.30 -14.80
C SER A 73 -17.25 15.98 -15.82
N LEU A 74 -17.27 15.55 -17.09
CA LEU A 74 -18.20 16.05 -18.11
C LEU A 74 -19.65 15.57 -17.89
N SER A 75 -19.86 14.36 -17.36
CA SER A 75 -21.18 13.90 -16.90
C SER A 75 -21.65 14.64 -15.64
N ILE A 76 -20.72 15.02 -14.75
CA ILE A 76 -21.02 15.72 -13.50
C ILE A 76 -21.43 17.18 -13.75
N MET A 77 -20.73 17.93 -14.62
CA MET A 77 -20.99 19.38 -14.82
C MET A 77 -22.32 19.73 -15.50
N VAL A 78 -22.92 18.82 -16.29
CA VAL A 78 -24.19 19.09 -16.98
C VAL A 78 -25.37 19.16 -15.99
N ASN A 79 -25.31 18.44 -14.87
CA ASN A 79 -26.41 18.39 -13.89
C ASN A 79 -26.26 19.34 -12.68
N THR A 80 -25.04 19.77 -12.32
CA THR A 80 -24.83 20.69 -11.19
C THR A 80 -25.21 22.15 -11.49
N ARG A 81 -25.44 22.49 -12.78
CA ARG A 81 -25.83 23.86 -13.18
C ARG A 81 -27.27 24.22 -12.83
N ASN A 82 -28.12 23.24 -12.50
CA ASN A 82 -29.53 23.46 -12.13
C ASN A 82 -29.77 23.62 -10.62
N GLN A 83 -28.77 23.43 -9.76
CA GLN A 83 -28.97 23.46 -8.30
C GLN A 83 -28.12 24.50 -7.56
N THR A 84 -27.26 25.23 -8.26
CA THR A 84 -26.42 26.29 -7.67
C THR A 84 -27.12 27.66 -7.73
N GLN A 85 -28.32 27.77 -7.15
CA GLN A 85 -28.99 29.07 -6.95
C GLN A 85 -29.58 29.28 -5.55
N GLN A 86 -29.39 28.35 -4.62
CA GLN A 86 -29.79 28.55 -3.23
C GLN A 86 -28.69 28.05 -2.29
N ALA A 87 -28.48 28.79 -1.20
CA ALA A 87 -27.55 28.53 -0.12
C ALA A 87 -26.07 28.89 -0.35
N THR A 88 -25.74 30.16 -0.16
CA THR A 88 -24.63 30.53 0.75
C THR A 88 -24.86 31.94 1.31
N SER A 89 -25.44 32.00 2.51
CA SER A 89 -25.25 33.13 3.41
C SER A 89 -25.21 32.61 4.85
N ARG A 90 -24.21 33.09 5.61
CA ARG A 90 -23.96 32.87 7.06
C ARG A 90 -23.37 31.50 7.43
N LEU A 91 -22.31 31.38 8.25
CA LEU A 91 -21.63 32.29 9.17
C LEU A 91 -20.20 31.79 9.46
N LYS A 92 -19.32 32.75 9.83
CA LYS A 92 -17.94 32.57 10.32
C LYS A 92 -17.89 32.65 11.87
N ARG A 93 -16.72 32.22 12.40
CA ARG A 93 -16.05 32.53 13.70
C ARG A 93 -16.43 31.61 14.88
N SER A 94 -15.53 31.21 15.79
CA SER A 94 -14.17 31.67 16.19
C SER A 94 -13.37 30.59 16.93
N ALA A 95 -12.05 30.78 17.02
CA ALA A 95 -11.03 29.92 17.64
C ALA A 95 -10.68 30.28 19.10
N SER A 96 -10.03 29.37 19.84
CA SER A 96 -9.09 29.65 20.94
C SER A 96 -8.17 28.44 21.28
N SER A 97 -7.03 28.73 21.91
CA SER A 97 -5.75 27.97 21.94
C SER A 97 -5.55 27.00 23.13
N PRO A 98 -4.52 26.11 23.12
CA PRO A 98 -4.36 25.01 24.09
C PRO A 98 -3.26 25.22 25.16
N PRO A 99 -3.27 24.46 26.28
CA PRO A 99 -2.18 24.45 27.27
C PRO A 99 -1.18 23.29 27.11
N GLN A 100 0.05 23.54 27.58
CA GLN A 100 1.21 22.64 27.57
C GLN A 100 1.21 21.63 28.72
N HIS A 101 1.74 20.42 28.50
CA HIS A 101 2.09 19.47 29.56
C HIS A 101 3.46 18.79 29.29
N GLN A 102 4.29 18.76 30.33
CA GLN A 102 5.63 18.16 30.39
C GLN A 102 5.56 16.63 30.49
N SER A 103 6.44 15.91 29.78
CA SER A 103 6.60 14.46 29.86
C SER A 103 7.89 14.09 30.60
N ASN A 104 7.75 13.28 31.65
CA ASN A 104 8.85 12.57 32.32
C ASN A 104 8.95 11.17 31.72
N SER A 105 10.05 10.88 31.00
CA SER A 105 10.36 9.56 30.45
C SER A 105 11.17 8.74 31.45
N LYS A 106 10.60 7.62 31.91
CA LYS A 106 11.34 6.53 32.56
C LYS A 106 11.59 5.45 31.49
N ARG A 107 12.85 5.29 31.09
CA ARG A 107 13.31 4.21 30.21
C ARG A 107 13.08 2.84 30.87
N SER A 108 12.44 1.94 30.12
CA SER A 108 12.23 0.54 30.48
C SER A 108 13.43 -0.32 30.06
N ALA A 109 13.84 -1.24 30.94
CA ALA A 109 15.05 -2.07 30.88
C ALA A 109 14.98 -3.23 29.85
N PHE A 110 14.46 -2.98 28.65
CA PHE A 110 14.39 -3.99 27.57
C PHE A 110 15.49 -3.82 26.50
N GLY A 111 16.24 -2.71 26.55
CA GLY A 111 17.29 -2.36 25.56
C GLY A 111 18.65 -3.04 25.77
N ASP A 112 18.81 -3.86 26.81
CA ASP A 112 20.12 -4.40 27.18
C ASP A 112 20.45 -5.77 26.54
N LEU A 113 19.51 -6.40 25.83
CA LEU A 113 19.72 -7.72 25.22
C LEU A 113 20.06 -7.68 23.71
N THR A 114 19.87 -6.55 23.03
CA THR A 114 20.14 -6.40 21.58
C THR A 114 21.58 -5.96 21.28
N ASN A 115 22.29 -5.37 22.25
CA ASN A 115 23.62 -4.78 22.04
C ASN A 115 24.77 -5.81 21.98
N ALA A 116 24.52 -7.10 22.20
CA ALA A 116 25.58 -8.12 22.24
C ALA A 116 25.98 -8.68 20.86
N TRP A 117 25.30 -8.28 19.78
CA TRP A 117 25.50 -8.83 18.43
C TRP A 117 25.92 -7.78 17.39
N ILE A 118 26.25 -6.56 17.81
CA ILE A 118 26.71 -5.50 16.92
C ILE A 118 28.18 -5.77 16.56
N THR A 119 28.41 -6.71 15.65
CA THR A 119 29.68 -6.80 14.93
C THR A 119 29.74 -5.70 13.88
N GLU A 120 30.90 -5.07 13.83
CA GLU A 120 31.33 -3.86 13.10
C GLU A 120 31.28 -3.97 11.55
N GLU A 121 30.38 -4.78 10.98
CA GLU A 121 30.41 -5.17 9.56
C GLU A 121 29.06 -5.08 8.82
N PHE A 122 28.10 -4.29 9.29
CA PHE A 122 26.99 -3.86 8.44
C PHE A 122 27.43 -2.61 7.66
N ARG A 123 28.11 -2.86 6.54
CA ARG A 123 28.74 -1.89 5.64
C ARG A 123 27.78 -0.87 4.99
N ASN A 124 26.50 -0.88 5.34
CA ASN A 124 25.48 -0.02 4.74
C ASN A 124 24.30 0.17 5.70
N ASP A 125 24.52 0.89 6.80
CA ASP A 125 23.43 1.30 7.68
C ASP A 125 22.53 2.29 6.93
N TYR A 126 21.43 1.76 6.37
CA TYR A 126 20.49 2.51 5.55
C TYR A 126 19.99 3.77 6.27
N ASP A 127 19.70 3.68 7.56
CA ASP A 127 19.17 4.80 8.32
C ASP A 127 20.23 5.88 8.54
N LYS A 128 21.46 5.48 8.94
CA LYS A 128 22.58 6.42 9.05
C LYS A 128 22.86 7.15 7.74
N ASN A 129 22.80 6.43 6.62
CA ASN A 129 23.03 7.00 5.30
C ASN A 129 21.95 8.00 4.87
N ASN A 130 20.76 7.94 5.48
CA ASN A 130 19.65 8.83 5.18
C ASN A 130 19.33 9.80 6.33
N GLU A 131 20.24 9.99 7.31
CA GLU A 131 20.06 10.84 8.51
C GLU A 131 19.50 12.24 8.24
N LEU A 132 19.85 12.80 7.08
CA LEU A 132 19.46 14.16 6.68
C LEU A 132 18.17 14.22 5.87
N ASP A 133 17.60 13.08 5.47
CA ASP A 133 16.34 13.03 4.72
C ASP A 133 15.14 12.97 5.68
N PRO A 134 14.38 14.08 5.84
CA PRO A 134 13.21 14.10 6.70
C PRO A 134 12.08 13.18 6.22
N PHE A 135 12.10 12.72 4.97
CA PHE A 135 11.10 11.78 4.43
C PHE A 135 11.42 10.31 4.75
N GLU A 136 12.67 9.99 5.09
CA GLU A 136 13.07 8.63 5.49
C GLU A 136 12.96 8.39 7.00
N ILE A 137 12.90 9.46 7.80
CA ILE A 137 12.70 9.42 9.26
C ILE A 137 13.62 8.37 9.96
N PRO A 138 14.93 8.37 9.66
CA PRO A 138 15.84 7.31 10.08
C PRO A 138 15.97 7.21 11.61
N ASN A 139 15.96 8.36 12.30
CA ASN A 139 16.13 8.44 13.76
C ASN A 139 15.03 7.73 14.57
N TYR A 140 13.88 7.44 13.96
CA TYR A 140 12.77 6.75 14.60
C TYR A 140 12.43 5.42 13.91
N ALA A 141 13.14 5.06 12.84
CA ALA A 141 12.78 3.91 12.03
C ALA A 141 12.82 2.61 12.86
N GLU A 142 13.89 2.40 13.62
CA GLU A 142 14.01 1.25 14.52
C GLU A 142 12.88 1.22 15.57
N ASP A 143 12.67 2.32 16.31
CA ASP A 143 11.61 2.46 17.31
C ASP A 143 10.21 2.16 16.74
N ILE A 144 9.92 2.65 15.52
CA ILE A 144 8.64 2.44 14.83
C ILE A 144 8.43 0.95 14.54
N PHE A 145 9.44 0.27 14.00
CA PHE A 145 9.31 -1.15 13.63
C PHE A 145 9.33 -2.08 14.85
N ASP A 146 10.04 -1.70 15.91
CA ASP A 146 9.95 -2.38 17.20
C ASP A 146 8.58 -2.21 17.84
N TYR A 147 8.02 -1.00 17.77
CA TYR A 147 6.65 -0.76 18.20
C TYR A 147 5.65 -1.58 17.40
N TYR A 148 5.80 -1.69 16.07
CA TYR A 148 4.94 -2.54 15.25
C TYR A 148 5.07 -4.03 15.60
N ARG A 149 6.29 -4.55 15.82
CA ARG A 149 6.52 -5.94 16.29
C ARG A 149 5.93 -6.21 17.67
N TYR A 150 5.97 -5.22 18.56
CA TYR A 150 5.28 -5.30 19.84
C TYR A 150 3.76 -5.31 19.66
N ARG A 151 3.22 -4.39 18.85
CA ARG A 151 1.78 -4.23 18.63
C ARG A 151 1.13 -5.39 17.91
N GLU A 152 1.80 -6.05 16.95
CA GLU A 152 1.17 -7.10 16.14
C GLU A 152 0.69 -8.29 17.00
N GLN A 153 1.28 -8.46 18.19
CA GLN A 153 0.87 -9.47 19.17
C GLN A 153 -0.53 -9.22 19.73
N LYS A 154 -1.01 -7.96 19.75
CA LYS A 154 -2.36 -7.59 20.19
C LYS A 154 -3.42 -7.93 19.14
N PHE A 155 -3.04 -8.05 17.87
CA PHE A 155 -3.96 -8.16 16.73
C PHE A 155 -3.87 -9.50 16.02
N VAL A 156 -3.58 -10.55 16.78
CA VAL A 156 -3.64 -11.94 16.31
C VAL A 156 -5.09 -12.34 16.10
N VAL A 157 -5.41 -12.82 14.91
CA VAL A 157 -6.75 -13.29 14.55
C VAL A 157 -6.85 -14.79 14.84
N ASN A 158 -7.91 -15.21 15.52
CA ASN A 158 -8.17 -16.63 15.81
C ASN A 158 -8.85 -17.34 14.62
N ASP A 159 -8.98 -18.67 14.69
CA ASP A 159 -9.75 -19.45 13.72
C ASP A 159 -11.28 -19.22 13.90
N TYR A 160 -11.72 -18.02 13.55
CA TYR A 160 -13.08 -17.51 13.80
C TYR A 160 -14.16 -18.17 12.96
N LEU A 161 -13.83 -18.68 11.77
CA LEU A 161 -14.83 -19.35 10.92
C LEU A 161 -15.37 -20.64 11.55
N ARG A 162 -14.68 -21.24 12.54
CA ARG A 162 -15.27 -22.33 13.34
C ARG A 162 -16.47 -21.89 14.17
N LYS A 163 -16.52 -20.60 14.55
CA LYS A 163 -17.60 -20.00 15.34
C LYS A 163 -18.71 -19.45 14.44
N GLN A 164 -18.35 -18.99 13.24
CA GLN A 164 -19.28 -18.44 12.25
C GLN A 164 -20.19 -19.52 11.67
N LYS A 165 -21.51 -19.40 11.87
CA LYS A 165 -22.49 -20.35 11.35
C LYS A 165 -22.91 -20.08 9.90
N GLY A 166 -22.73 -18.86 9.42
CA GLY A 166 -23.27 -18.39 8.14
C GLY A 166 -22.24 -17.91 7.12
N ILE A 167 -20.94 -18.05 7.41
CA ILE A 167 -19.84 -17.54 6.60
C ILE A 167 -18.84 -18.67 6.38
N THR A 168 -18.40 -18.84 5.12
CA THR A 168 -17.39 -19.84 4.75
C THR A 168 -16.09 -19.16 4.30
N LYS A 169 -15.02 -19.94 4.13
CA LYS A 169 -13.72 -19.43 3.63
C LYS A 169 -13.86 -18.83 2.25
N GLU A 170 -14.68 -19.45 1.41
CA GLU A 170 -14.95 -19.05 0.03
C GLU A 170 -15.71 -17.70 0.01
N MET A 171 -16.70 -17.52 0.88
CA MET A 171 -17.41 -16.24 1.00
C MET A 171 -16.48 -15.10 1.42
N ARG A 172 -15.53 -15.37 2.34
CA ARG A 172 -14.50 -14.40 2.73
C ARG A 172 -13.58 -14.07 1.55
N ALA A 173 -13.14 -15.08 0.79
CA ALA A 173 -12.29 -14.88 -0.37
C ALA A 173 -12.99 -14.01 -1.45
N ILE A 174 -14.27 -14.27 -1.72
CA ILE A 174 -15.10 -13.46 -2.63
C ILE A 174 -15.19 -12.01 -2.15
N LEU A 175 -15.40 -11.78 -0.85
CA LEU A 175 -15.43 -10.42 -0.31
C LEU A 175 -14.10 -9.70 -0.53
N ILE A 176 -12.97 -10.36 -0.23
CA ILE A 176 -11.65 -9.73 -0.31
C ILE A 176 -11.24 -9.46 -1.76
N ASP A 177 -11.56 -10.37 -2.68
CA ASP A 177 -11.33 -10.17 -4.11
C ASP A 177 -12.12 -8.96 -4.64
N TRP A 178 -13.39 -8.81 -4.23
CA TRP A 178 -14.16 -7.58 -4.50
C TRP A 178 -13.55 -6.33 -3.83
N MET A 179 -13.02 -6.43 -2.61
CA MET A 179 -12.35 -5.30 -1.96
C MET A 179 -11.08 -4.85 -2.72
N VAL A 180 -10.38 -5.77 -3.39
CA VAL A 180 -9.25 -5.44 -4.27
C VAL A 180 -9.74 -4.65 -5.49
N GLU A 181 -10.84 -5.08 -6.11
CA GLU A 181 -11.46 -4.35 -7.22
C GLU A 181 -11.86 -2.92 -6.80
N VAL A 182 -12.45 -2.77 -5.61
CA VAL A 182 -12.79 -1.46 -5.03
C VAL A 182 -11.54 -0.61 -4.78
N GLN A 183 -10.45 -1.22 -4.28
CA GLN A 183 -9.16 -0.54 -4.10
C GLN A 183 -8.61 -0.01 -5.43
N GLU A 184 -8.71 -0.76 -6.52
CA GLU A 184 -8.29 -0.30 -7.84
C GLU A 184 -9.20 0.79 -8.41
N ASN A 185 -10.52 0.66 -8.24
CA ASN A 185 -11.50 1.63 -8.74
C ASN A 185 -11.40 2.99 -8.03
N PHE A 186 -11.16 3.00 -6.72
CA PHE A 186 -10.94 4.24 -5.96
C PHE A 186 -9.47 4.66 -5.85
N GLU A 187 -8.56 3.89 -6.45
CA GLU A 187 -7.11 4.13 -6.41
C GLU A 187 -6.58 4.29 -4.96
N PHE A 188 -7.11 3.50 -4.02
CA PHE A 188 -6.65 3.53 -2.63
C PHE A 188 -5.20 3.07 -2.50
N ASN A 189 -4.52 3.57 -1.47
CA ASN A 189 -3.23 3.03 -1.05
C ASN A 189 -3.38 1.55 -0.66
N HIS A 190 -2.33 0.76 -0.84
CA HIS A 190 -2.34 -0.65 -0.41
C HIS A 190 -2.55 -0.76 1.10
N GLU A 191 -2.00 0.16 1.90
CA GLU A 191 -2.23 0.24 3.33
C GLU A 191 -3.73 0.24 3.67
N THR A 192 -4.55 1.03 2.96
CA THR A 192 -6.00 1.12 3.14
C THR A 192 -6.70 -0.23 2.94
N LEU A 193 -6.32 -0.99 1.91
CA LEU A 193 -6.86 -2.33 1.66
C LEU A 193 -6.47 -3.31 2.78
N TYR A 194 -5.20 -3.35 3.14
CA TYR A 194 -4.70 -4.27 4.18
C TYR A 194 -5.33 -3.97 5.54
N GLN A 195 -5.48 -2.68 5.85
CA GLN A 195 -6.18 -2.18 7.02
C GLN A 195 -7.65 -2.63 7.04
N ALA A 196 -8.35 -2.48 5.92
CA ALA A 196 -9.74 -2.91 5.77
C ALA A 196 -9.90 -4.44 5.93
N VAL A 197 -9.05 -5.24 5.27
CA VAL A 197 -9.08 -6.71 5.40
C VAL A 197 -8.80 -7.15 6.84
N LYS A 198 -7.84 -6.52 7.52
CA LYS A 198 -7.57 -6.80 8.94
C LYS A 198 -8.79 -6.50 9.82
N MET A 199 -9.51 -5.40 9.53
CA MET A 199 -10.77 -5.09 10.23
C MET A 199 -11.86 -6.12 9.97
N VAL A 200 -12.00 -6.64 8.74
CA VAL A 200 -12.94 -7.74 8.43
C VAL A 200 -12.66 -8.92 9.36
N ASP A 201 -11.42 -9.39 9.40
CA ASP A 201 -11.03 -10.57 10.15
C ASP A 201 -11.22 -10.38 11.67
N LEU A 202 -10.79 -9.25 12.21
CA LEU A 202 -10.95 -8.93 13.63
C LEU A 202 -12.42 -8.76 14.04
N TYR A 203 -13.23 -8.16 13.17
CA TYR A 203 -14.67 -8.02 13.42
C TYR A 203 -15.37 -9.38 13.38
N LEU A 204 -15.06 -10.23 12.39
CA LEU A 204 -15.64 -11.58 12.28
C LEU A 204 -15.16 -12.53 13.38
N ASP A 205 -14.03 -12.28 14.06
CA ASP A 205 -13.67 -13.04 15.27
C ASP A 205 -14.52 -12.68 16.49
N ARG A 206 -15.12 -11.48 16.51
CA ARG A 206 -15.90 -10.97 17.64
C ARG A 206 -17.41 -11.08 17.41
N VAL A 207 -17.87 -10.95 16.17
CA VAL A 207 -19.29 -10.81 15.82
C VAL A 207 -19.73 -11.89 14.85
N ASN A 208 -20.75 -12.66 15.23
CA ASN A 208 -21.40 -13.61 14.33
C ASN A 208 -22.34 -12.86 13.37
N ILE A 209 -22.15 -13.08 12.06
CA ILE A 209 -22.99 -12.47 11.03
C ILE A 209 -23.56 -13.52 10.09
N THR A 210 -24.53 -13.10 9.28
CA THR A 210 -25.05 -13.90 8.16
C THR A 210 -24.44 -13.44 6.84
N LYS A 211 -24.42 -14.33 5.84
CA LYS A 211 -23.96 -14.01 4.47
C LYS A 211 -24.49 -12.68 3.93
N LYS A 212 -25.75 -12.35 4.22
CA LYS A 212 -26.42 -11.12 3.73
C LYS A 212 -25.74 -9.83 4.20
N HIS A 213 -25.05 -9.84 5.33
CA HIS A 213 -24.40 -8.66 5.90
C HIS A 213 -22.90 -8.62 5.63
N LEU A 214 -22.33 -9.63 4.95
CA LEU A 214 -20.89 -9.74 4.77
C LEU A 214 -20.33 -8.60 3.91
N GLN A 215 -20.99 -8.27 2.80
CA GLN A 215 -20.58 -7.14 1.95
C GLN A 215 -20.78 -5.80 2.67
N LEU A 216 -21.87 -5.62 3.44
CA LEU A 216 -22.08 -4.41 4.25
C LEU A 216 -20.93 -4.19 5.26
N VAL A 217 -20.39 -5.25 5.86
CA VAL A 217 -19.15 -5.18 6.67
C VAL A 217 -17.99 -4.70 5.81
N GLY A 218 -17.78 -5.29 4.63
CA GLY A 218 -16.74 -4.90 3.68
C GLY A 218 -16.77 -3.42 3.31
N VAL A 219 -17.95 -2.89 2.99
CA VAL A 219 -18.15 -1.46 2.68
C VAL A 219 -17.80 -0.59 3.87
N ALA A 220 -18.32 -0.93 5.06
CA ALA A 220 -18.07 -0.15 6.27
C ALA A 220 -16.58 -0.12 6.64
N VAL A 221 -15.85 -1.24 6.53
CA VAL A 221 -14.41 -1.26 6.83
C VAL A 221 -13.57 -0.50 5.80
N LEU A 222 -13.97 -0.49 4.51
CA LEU A 222 -13.30 0.32 3.50
C LEU A 222 -13.54 1.82 3.74
N LEU A 223 -14.76 2.21 4.15
CA LEU A 223 -15.07 3.57 4.57
C LEU A 223 -14.24 3.99 5.79
N ILE A 224 -14.13 3.12 6.81
CA ILE A 224 -13.29 3.39 7.98
C ILE A 224 -11.81 3.52 7.57
N ALA A 225 -11.28 2.55 6.80
CA ALA A 225 -9.87 2.53 6.41
C ALA A 225 -9.51 3.75 5.56
N SER A 226 -10.35 4.11 4.59
CA SER A 226 -10.14 5.28 3.75
C SER A 226 -10.12 6.57 4.57
N LYS A 227 -11.05 6.74 5.52
CA LYS A 227 -11.02 7.89 6.44
C LYS A 227 -9.77 7.94 7.33
N TYR A 228 -9.12 6.80 7.55
CA TYR A 228 -7.95 6.67 8.40
C TYR A 228 -6.64 6.94 7.64
N ASP A 229 -6.46 6.35 6.46
CA ASP A 229 -5.19 6.37 5.71
C ASP A 229 -5.21 7.28 4.47
N GLU A 230 -6.38 7.62 3.89
CA GLU A 230 -6.44 8.42 2.66
C GLU A 230 -6.44 9.93 2.95
N ARG A 231 -5.69 10.67 2.12
CA ARG A 231 -5.69 12.13 2.16
C ARG A 231 -7.08 12.71 1.84
N CYS A 232 -7.77 12.09 0.89
CA CYS A 232 -9.09 12.48 0.42
C CYS A 232 -9.97 11.23 0.31
N PRO A 233 -10.60 10.77 1.41
CA PRO A 233 -11.48 9.61 1.37
C PRO A 233 -12.71 9.86 0.46
N PRO A 234 -13.24 8.84 -0.24
CA PRO A 234 -14.46 8.97 -1.02
C PRO A 234 -15.67 9.33 -0.15
N SER A 235 -16.68 9.89 -0.80
CA SER A 235 -17.95 10.21 -0.14
C SER A 235 -18.75 8.95 0.16
N ILE A 236 -19.76 9.05 1.02
CA ILE A 236 -20.65 7.91 1.26
C ILE A 236 -21.41 7.54 -0.02
N GLU A 237 -21.77 8.53 -0.83
CA GLU A 237 -22.44 8.34 -2.11
C GLU A 237 -21.62 7.47 -3.08
N ASP A 238 -20.29 7.64 -3.10
CA ASP A 238 -19.40 6.80 -3.92
C ASP A 238 -19.43 5.34 -3.47
N PHE A 239 -19.44 5.09 -2.16
CA PHE A 239 -19.56 3.74 -1.59
C PHE A 239 -20.94 3.11 -1.85
N LEU A 240 -22.02 3.89 -1.84
CA LEU A 240 -23.34 3.38 -2.20
C LEU A 240 -23.40 3.04 -3.70
N TYR A 241 -22.78 3.87 -4.53
CA TYR A 241 -22.72 3.66 -5.99
C TYR A 241 -22.00 2.36 -6.36
N ILE A 242 -20.81 2.10 -5.80
CA ILE A 242 -20.05 0.86 -6.09
C ILE A 242 -20.73 -0.41 -5.55
N CYS A 243 -21.73 -0.26 -4.68
CA CYS A 243 -22.56 -1.34 -4.18
C CYS A 243 -23.90 -1.47 -4.93
N ASP A 244 -24.04 -0.85 -6.10
CA ASP A 244 -25.30 -0.80 -6.87
C ASP A 244 -26.49 -0.29 -6.06
N ASN A 245 -26.25 0.60 -5.09
CA ASN A 245 -27.23 1.09 -4.13
C ASN A 245 -27.96 -0.04 -3.37
N ALA A 246 -27.29 -1.18 -3.14
CA ALA A 246 -27.81 -2.29 -2.34
C ALA A 246 -28.05 -1.91 -0.85
N TYR A 247 -27.45 -0.81 -0.40
CA TYR A 247 -27.55 -0.31 0.97
C TYR A 247 -27.91 1.19 0.97
N THR A 248 -28.45 1.64 2.09
CA THR A 248 -28.64 3.05 2.41
C THR A 248 -27.43 3.61 3.17
N ALA A 249 -27.25 4.93 3.14
CA ALA A 249 -26.20 5.59 3.92
C ALA A 249 -26.30 5.28 5.43
N GLU A 250 -27.52 5.22 5.97
CA GLU A 250 -27.73 4.93 7.39
C GLU A 250 -27.30 3.49 7.75
N GLU A 251 -27.61 2.50 6.92
CA GLU A 251 -27.15 1.12 7.14
C GLU A 251 -25.61 1.02 7.17
N VAL A 252 -24.94 1.75 6.29
CA VAL A 252 -23.46 1.81 6.26
C VAL A 252 -22.92 2.51 7.50
N PHE A 253 -23.51 3.64 7.92
CA PHE A 253 -23.10 4.35 9.14
C PHE A 253 -23.37 3.55 10.42
N GLU A 254 -24.49 2.83 10.50
CA GLU A 254 -24.77 1.91 11.58
C GLU A 254 -23.72 0.80 11.64
N LYS A 255 -23.38 0.20 10.49
CA LYS A 255 -22.36 -0.83 10.43
C LYS A 255 -20.97 -0.29 10.77
N GLU A 256 -20.63 0.91 10.33
CA GLU A 256 -19.38 1.57 10.70
C GLU A 256 -19.26 1.74 12.23
N ARG A 257 -20.31 2.28 12.87
CA ARG A 257 -20.32 2.46 14.33
C ARG A 257 -20.21 1.11 15.05
N ASP A 258 -20.88 0.08 14.54
CA ASP A 258 -20.83 -1.27 15.07
C ASP A 258 -19.42 -1.89 14.96
N VAL A 259 -18.77 -1.75 13.81
CA VAL A 259 -17.38 -2.20 13.61
C VAL A 259 -16.44 -1.50 14.58
N LEU A 260 -16.46 -0.16 14.64
CA LEU A 260 -15.56 0.62 15.50
C LEU A 260 -15.75 0.29 16.99
N LYS A 261 -17.00 0.12 17.44
CA LYS A 261 -17.31 -0.29 18.81
C LYS A 261 -16.75 -1.67 19.13
N ASN A 262 -16.96 -2.65 18.24
CA ASN A 262 -16.46 -4.01 18.44
C ASN A 262 -14.93 -4.09 18.36
N LEU A 263 -14.27 -3.16 17.68
CA LEU A 263 -12.81 -3.02 17.64
C LEU A 263 -12.25 -2.09 18.72
N GLU A 264 -13.11 -1.58 19.62
CA GLU A 264 -12.74 -0.64 20.69
C GLU A 264 -11.98 0.61 20.18
N PHE A 265 -12.26 1.02 18.95
CA PHE A 265 -11.57 2.10 18.23
C PHE A 265 -10.04 1.92 18.10
N ASP A 266 -9.48 0.76 18.45
CA ASP A 266 -8.06 0.47 18.28
C ASP A 266 -7.82 -0.14 16.91
N ILE A 267 -7.79 0.73 15.89
CA ILE A 267 -7.58 0.35 14.49
C ILE A 267 -6.14 0.59 14.01
N GLY A 268 -5.21 0.91 14.91
CA GLY A 268 -3.80 1.17 14.57
C GLY A 268 -2.96 -0.10 14.36
N PHE A 269 -3.44 -1.04 13.55
CA PHE A 269 -2.81 -2.34 13.35
C PHE A 269 -1.50 -2.22 12.55
N PRO A 270 -0.46 -2.97 12.92
CA PRO A 270 0.65 -3.22 12.01
C PRO A 270 0.15 -3.97 10.76
N LEU A 271 0.75 -3.70 9.61
CA LEU A 271 0.38 -4.30 8.32
C LEU A 271 1.61 -4.91 7.66
N SER A 272 1.46 -6.10 7.09
CA SER A 272 2.53 -6.80 6.37
C SER A 272 3.10 -5.97 5.21
N TYR A 273 2.26 -5.19 4.52
CA TYR A 273 2.70 -4.27 3.47
C TYR A 273 3.73 -3.23 3.99
N ARG A 274 3.55 -2.68 5.20
CA ARG A 274 4.47 -1.71 5.80
C ARG A 274 5.82 -2.34 6.14
N PHE A 275 5.82 -3.56 6.68
CA PHE A 275 7.03 -4.34 6.93
C PHE A 275 7.78 -4.65 5.63
N LEU A 276 7.08 -5.12 4.59
CA LEU A 276 7.69 -5.45 3.31
C LEU A 276 8.39 -4.24 2.69
N ARG A 277 7.74 -3.07 2.69
CA ARG A 277 8.33 -1.83 2.18
C ARG A 277 9.63 -1.48 2.89
N ARG A 278 9.68 -1.65 4.21
CA ARG A 278 10.89 -1.41 5.00
C ARG A 278 11.99 -2.40 4.67
N TYR A 279 11.68 -3.69 4.65
CA TYR A 279 12.67 -4.74 4.37
C TYR A 279 13.31 -4.50 3.00
N ALA A 280 12.48 -4.30 1.97
CA ALA A 280 12.96 -4.04 0.61
C ALA A 280 13.76 -2.74 0.48
N ARG A 281 13.41 -1.71 1.24
CA ARG A 281 14.11 -0.43 1.21
C ARG A 281 15.50 -0.51 1.82
N VAL A 282 15.62 -1.11 3.01
CA VAL A 282 16.91 -1.25 3.72
C VAL A 282 17.86 -2.14 2.93
N THR A 283 17.37 -3.23 2.35
CA THR A 283 18.18 -4.17 1.55
C THR A 283 18.39 -3.74 0.09
N ASN A 284 17.97 -2.52 -0.27
CA ASN A 284 18.04 -1.98 -1.63
C ASN A 284 17.48 -2.93 -2.71
N SER A 285 16.30 -3.48 -2.45
CA SER A 285 15.62 -4.40 -3.35
C SER A 285 15.20 -3.72 -4.64
N ASP A 286 15.40 -4.40 -5.76
CA ASP A 286 14.89 -3.93 -7.04
C ASP A 286 13.35 -4.03 -7.10
N LEU A 287 12.76 -3.24 -8.00
CA LEU A 287 11.32 -3.06 -8.11
C LEU A 287 10.58 -4.35 -8.50
N VAL A 288 11.18 -5.23 -9.31
CA VAL A 288 10.53 -6.48 -9.74
C VAL A 288 10.43 -7.44 -8.55
N THR A 289 11.49 -7.58 -7.74
CA THR A 289 11.45 -8.40 -6.51
C THR A 289 10.40 -7.85 -5.54
N LEU A 290 10.39 -6.53 -5.31
CA LEU A 290 9.42 -5.92 -4.42
C LEU A 290 7.98 -6.10 -4.93
N THR A 291 7.76 -5.92 -6.23
CA THR A 291 6.42 -6.09 -6.83
C THR A 291 5.96 -7.55 -6.76
N PHE A 292 6.86 -8.51 -6.96
CA PHE A 292 6.51 -9.92 -6.79
C PHE A 292 6.20 -10.28 -5.32
N ALA A 293 6.96 -9.74 -4.36
CA ALA A 293 6.64 -9.92 -2.94
C ALA A 293 5.28 -9.29 -2.57
N ARG A 294 4.92 -8.14 -3.17
CA ARG A 294 3.60 -7.52 -3.01
C ARG A 294 2.49 -8.39 -3.56
N TYR A 295 2.68 -8.97 -4.75
CA TYR A 295 1.74 -9.94 -5.33
C TYR A 295 1.48 -11.11 -4.37
N VAL A 296 2.55 -11.71 -3.84
CA VAL A 296 2.44 -12.83 -2.89
C VAL A 296 1.67 -12.42 -1.63
N LEU A 297 1.97 -11.25 -1.05
CA LEU A 297 1.24 -10.76 0.12
C LEU A 297 -0.23 -10.47 -0.19
N GLU A 298 -0.51 -9.80 -1.30
CA GLU A 298 -1.88 -9.43 -1.65
C GLU A 298 -2.72 -10.67 -1.95
N ASN A 299 -2.15 -11.65 -2.66
CA ASN A 299 -2.75 -12.96 -2.86
C ASN A 299 -3.06 -13.65 -1.52
N SER A 300 -2.14 -13.56 -0.54
CA SER A 300 -2.34 -14.16 0.79
C SER A 300 -3.58 -13.62 1.53
N LEU A 301 -4.04 -12.40 1.22
CA LEU A 301 -5.24 -11.82 1.84
C LEU A 301 -6.48 -12.69 1.59
N MET A 302 -6.61 -13.31 0.42
CA MET A 302 -7.75 -14.17 0.06
C MET A 302 -7.74 -15.50 0.83
N HIS A 303 -6.56 -15.99 1.21
CA HIS A 303 -6.37 -17.30 1.79
C HIS A 303 -6.49 -17.28 3.32
N TYR A 304 -7.61 -17.80 3.82
CA TYR A 304 -7.94 -17.84 5.26
C TYR A 304 -6.87 -18.51 6.13
N GLU A 305 -6.03 -19.39 5.59
CA GLU A 305 -4.96 -20.04 6.36
C GLU A 305 -3.88 -19.08 6.88
N PHE A 306 -3.77 -17.87 6.28
CA PHE A 306 -2.74 -16.89 6.61
C PHE A 306 -3.12 -15.90 7.72
N ILE A 307 -4.39 -15.81 8.12
CA ILE A 307 -4.89 -14.80 9.08
C ILE A 307 -4.20 -14.85 10.46
N LYS A 308 -3.68 -16.03 10.83
CA LYS A 308 -3.08 -16.29 12.15
C LYS A 308 -1.60 -15.91 12.22
N TYR A 309 -0.96 -15.66 11.08
CA TYR A 309 0.46 -15.32 11.06
C TYR A 309 0.64 -13.85 11.43
N LYS A 310 1.79 -13.57 12.05
CA LYS A 310 2.25 -12.20 12.30
C LYS A 310 2.50 -11.49 10.97
N GLU A 311 2.23 -10.20 10.94
CA GLU A 311 2.35 -9.37 9.75
C GLU A 311 3.82 -9.24 9.33
N SER A 312 4.72 -9.11 10.30
CA SER A 312 6.17 -9.11 10.08
C SER A 312 6.68 -10.42 9.45
N HIS A 313 6.10 -11.56 9.86
CA HIS A 313 6.46 -12.89 9.38
C HIS A 313 5.94 -13.13 7.95
N LEU A 314 4.69 -12.75 7.66
CA LEU A 314 4.13 -12.80 6.30
C LEU A 314 4.98 -11.97 5.34
N ALA A 315 5.32 -10.74 5.72
CA ALA A 315 6.15 -9.85 4.91
C ALA A 315 7.52 -10.45 4.60
N ALA A 316 8.20 -11.00 5.61
CA ALA A 316 9.51 -11.61 5.46
C ALA A 316 9.46 -12.87 4.59
N ALA A 317 8.46 -13.74 4.79
CA ALA A 317 8.31 -14.97 4.01
C ALA A 317 7.94 -14.71 2.55
N ALA A 318 7.07 -13.72 2.28
CA ALA A 318 6.76 -13.29 0.92
C ALA A 318 7.99 -12.67 0.23
N TYR A 319 8.80 -11.92 0.98
CA TYR A 319 10.04 -11.35 0.45
C TYR A 319 11.08 -12.43 0.13
N LEU A 320 11.25 -13.41 1.03
CA LEU A 320 12.11 -14.57 0.78
C LEU A 320 11.66 -15.36 -0.46
N LEU A 321 10.34 -15.57 -0.63
CA LEU A 321 9.80 -16.24 -1.81
C LEU A 321 10.18 -15.48 -3.08
N ALA A 322 9.96 -14.17 -3.10
CA ALA A 322 10.23 -13.35 -4.26
C ALA A 322 11.71 -13.34 -4.66
N ARG A 323 12.61 -13.28 -3.67
CA ARG A 323 14.05 -13.38 -3.91
C ARG A 323 14.45 -14.76 -4.43
N THR A 324 13.93 -15.83 -3.80
CA THR A 324 14.25 -17.21 -4.18
C THR A 324 13.78 -17.53 -5.60
N ALA A 325 12.58 -17.10 -6.00
CA ALA A 325 12.07 -17.28 -7.35
C ALA A 325 12.88 -16.54 -8.44
N ARG A 326 13.64 -15.53 -8.03
CA ARG A 326 14.52 -14.75 -8.89
C ARG A 326 15.99 -15.12 -8.74
N GLU A 327 16.27 -16.24 -8.06
CA GLU A 327 17.63 -16.74 -7.84
C GLU A 327 18.53 -15.73 -7.11
N LEU A 328 17.93 -14.86 -6.29
CA LEU A 328 18.64 -13.88 -5.47
C LEU A 328 18.96 -14.47 -4.10
N GLU A 329 20.18 -14.20 -3.62
CA GLU A 329 20.63 -14.66 -2.31
C GLU A 329 19.85 -13.99 -1.17
N TRP A 330 19.60 -14.76 -0.11
CA TRP A 330 19.11 -14.26 1.18
C TRP A 330 20.30 -14.06 2.10
N THR A 331 20.70 -12.80 2.33
CA THR A 331 21.91 -12.46 3.07
C THR A 331 21.63 -12.22 4.55
N THR A 332 22.69 -12.11 5.36
CA THR A 332 22.60 -11.77 6.79
C THR A 332 21.93 -10.42 7.05
N GLU A 333 22.04 -9.46 6.13
CA GLU A 333 21.33 -8.18 6.18
C GLU A 333 19.80 -8.37 6.12
N HIS A 334 19.33 -9.33 5.32
CA HIS A 334 17.90 -9.65 5.24
C HIS A 334 17.41 -10.25 6.55
N GLU A 335 18.16 -11.18 7.14
CA GLU A 335 17.83 -11.79 8.44
C GLU A 335 17.81 -10.74 9.55
N HIS A 336 18.79 -9.83 9.55
CA HIS A 336 18.88 -8.74 10.51
C HIS A 336 17.67 -7.80 10.42
N VAL A 337 17.32 -7.29 9.23
CA VAL A 337 16.24 -6.31 9.11
C VAL A 337 14.86 -6.91 9.41
N CYS A 338 14.64 -8.17 9.02
CA CYS A 338 13.34 -8.81 9.24
C CYS A 338 13.21 -9.48 10.61
N GLY A 339 14.33 -9.81 11.26
CA GLY A 339 14.37 -10.51 12.55
C GLY A 339 14.07 -12.01 12.44
N TYR A 340 14.18 -12.60 11.25
CA TYR A 340 13.91 -14.02 10.99
C TYR A 340 15.03 -14.65 10.18
N SER A 341 15.52 -15.83 10.62
CA SER A 341 16.43 -16.63 9.81
C SER A 341 15.71 -17.26 8.62
N LYS A 342 16.46 -17.58 7.56
CA LYS A 342 15.91 -18.26 6.37
C LYS A 342 15.17 -19.54 6.74
N GLU A 343 15.71 -20.34 7.65
CA GLU A 343 15.14 -21.63 8.09
C GLU A 343 13.78 -21.45 8.75
N ASN A 344 13.63 -20.40 9.55
CA ASN A 344 12.37 -20.08 10.22
C ASN A 344 11.29 -19.60 9.24
N LEU A 345 11.70 -18.94 8.14
CA LEU A 345 10.79 -18.45 7.10
C LEU A 345 10.36 -19.53 6.10
N MET A 346 11.21 -20.53 5.83
CA MET A 346 10.97 -21.55 4.80
C MET A 346 9.58 -22.22 4.88
N PRO A 347 9.08 -22.66 6.05
CA PRO A 347 7.77 -23.30 6.12
C PRO A 347 6.62 -22.39 5.66
N LEU A 348 6.65 -21.10 6.01
CA LEU A 348 5.63 -20.13 5.59
C LEU A 348 5.82 -19.74 4.11
N MET A 349 7.07 -19.55 3.68
CA MET A 349 7.41 -19.25 2.29
C MET A 349 6.84 -20.32 1.34
N TRP A 350 6.97 -21.60 1.69
CA TRP A 350 6.42 -22.67 0.86
C TRP A 350 4.89 -22.73 0.86
N LYS A 351 4.23 -22.37 1.96
CA LYS A 351 2.76 -22.24 1.99
C LYS A 351 2.28 -21.11 1.10
N LEU A 352 2.97 -19.96 1.12
CA LEU A 352 2.71 -18.84 0.23
C LEU A 352 2.95 -19.24 -1.24
N ASN A 353 4.03 -19.96 -1.53
CA ASN A 353 4.30 -20.50 -2.86
C ASN A 353 3.18 -21.45 -3.34
N ALA A 354 2.70 -22.32 -2.46
CA ALA A 354 1.58 -23.20 -2.77
C ALA A 354 0.27 -22.43 -2.98
N ALA A 355 0.06 -21.30 -2.30
CA ALA A 355 -1.12 -20.46 -2.49
C ALA A 355 -1.15 -19.84 -3.88
N ILE A 356 -0.04 -19.25 -4.35
CA ILE A 356 0.05 -18.67 -5.70
C ILE A 356 0.06 -19.74 -6.82
N ALA A 357 0.45 -20.99 -6.50
CA ALA A 357 0.43 -22.10 -7.44
C ALA A 357 -0.96 -22.72 -7.63
N LYS A 358 -1.84 -22.61 -6.62
CA LYS A 358 -3.17 -23.20 -6.68
C LYS A 358 -4.04 -22.39 -7.65
N PRO A 359 -4.79 -23.06 -8.54
CA PRO A 359 -5.85 -22.36 -9.26
C PRO A 359 -6.84 -21.77 -8.24
N PRO A 360 -7.45 -20.62 -8.55
CA PRO A 360 -8.38 -20.00 -7.62
C PRO A 360 -9.56 -20.94 -7.35
N LEU A 361 -10.09 -20.90 -6.11
CA LEU A 361 -11.21 -21.74 -5.66
C LEU A 361 -12.45 -21.63 -6.56
N ASN A 362 -12.64 -20.45 -7.15
CA ASN A 362 -13.62 -20.14 -8.18
C ASN A 362 -12.85 -19.46 -9.33
N ALA A 363 -13.15 -19.80 -10.59
CA ALA A 363 -12.54 -19.19 -11.77
C ALA A 363 -12.71 -17.67 -11.82
N GLU A 364 -13.69 -17.12 -11.09
CA GLU A 364 -13.95 -15.68 -10.99
C GLU A 364 -13.00 -14.95 -10.01
N LEU A 365 -12.34 -15.65 -9.08
CA LEU A 365 -11.42 -15.05 -8.09
C LEU A 365 -10.02 -14.83 -8.67
N LYS A 366 -9.93 -13.93 -9.66
CA LYS A 366 -8.70 -13.70 -10.42
C LYS A 366 -8.24 -12.25 -10.45
N HIS A 367 -8.93 -11.32 -9.76
CA HIS A 367 -8.60 -9.89 -9.84
C HIS A 367 -7.15 -9.60 -9.44
N ILE A 368 -6.68 -10.20 -8.34
CA ILE A 368 -5.27 -10.05 -7.91
C ILE A 368 -4.30 -10.59 -8.97
N HIS A 369 -4.59 -11.76 -9.53
CA HIS A 369 -3.73 -12.36 -10.56
C HIS A 369 -3.71 -11.49 -11.83
N ASP A 370 -4.87 -11.02 -12.28
CA ASP A 370 -5.03 -10.20 -13.49
C ASP A 370 -4.35 -8.83 -13.31
N LYS A 371 -4.51 -8.20 -12.14
CA LYS A 371 -3.80 -6.98 -11.72
C LYS A 371 -2.30 -7.14 -11.87
N TYR A 372 -1.71 -8.13 -11.19
CA TYR A 372 -0.25 -8.33 -11.20
C TYR A 372 0.28 -9.02 -12.47
N SER A 373 -0.61 -9.44 -13.39
CA SER A 373 -0.25 -9.88 -14.75
C SER A 373 -0.07 -8.72 -15.72
N HIS A 374 -0.51 -7.51 -15.35
CA HIS A 374 -0.38 -6.33 -16.18
C HIS A 374 1.07 -5.81 -16.23
N VAL A 375 1.46 -5.20 -17.36
CA VAL A 375 2.84 -4.73 -17.61
C VAL A 375 3.33 -3.69 -16.61
N ILE A 376 2.42 -2.87 -16.05
CA ILE A 376 2.76 -1.87 -15.01
C ILE A 376 3.22 -2.53 -13.70
N PHE A 377 2.84 -3.78 -13.47
CA PHE A 377 3.27 -4.59 -12.34
C PHE A 377 4.36 -5.59 -12.73
N HIS A 378 5.07 -5.34 -13.83
CA HIS A 378 6.15 -6.18 -14.35
C HIS A 378 5.73 -7.63 -14.64
N GLU A 379 4.43 -7.86 -14.84
CA GLU A 379 3.85 -9.17 -15.11
C GLU A 379 4.27 -10.24 -14.07
N VAL A 380 4.52 -9.84 -12.83
CA VAL A 380 5.09 -10.73 -11.79
C VAL A 380 4.18 -11.91 -11.45
N ALA A 381 2.88 -11.82 -11.70
CA ALA A 381 1.98 -12.96 -11.54
C ALA A 381 2.27 -14.11 -12.53
N LYS A 382 2.96 -13.83 -13.64
CA LYS A 382 3.38 -14.83 -14.63
C LYS A 382 4.66 -15.57 -14.22
N ILE A 383 5.34 -15.14 -13.16
CA ILE A 383 6.51 -15.85 -12.61
C ILE A 383 6.01 -17.20 -12.08
N PRO A 384 6.54 -18.34 -12.55
CA PRO A 384 6.06 -19.65 -12.14
C PRO A 384 6.34 -19.88 -10.65
N ALA A 385 5.39 -20.52 -9.97
CA ALA A 385 5.61 -20.96 -8.60
C ALA A 385 6.79 -21.94 -8.53
N LEU A 386 7.55 -21.87 -7.45
CA LEU A 386 8.69 -22.74 -7.20
C LEU A 386 8.25 -24.20 -7.05
N ILE A 387 9.07 -25.12 -7.54
CA ILE A 387 8.90 -26.55 -7.32
C ILE A 387 9.48 -26.89 -5.94
N PRO A 388 8.69 -27.42 -5.00
CA PRO A 388 9.19 -27.74 -3.66
C PRO A 388 10.21 -28.88 -3.71
N PRO A 389 11.34 -28.78 -2.97
CA PRO A 389 12.38 -29.81 -2.96
C PRO A 389 11.96 -31.09 -2.22
N SER A 390 10.87 -31.03 -1.44
CA SER A 390 10.33 -32.17 -0.68
C SER A 390 8.83 -32.00 -0.43
N ASN A 391 8.09 -33.11 -0.42
CA ASN A 391 6.65 -33.15 -0.12
C ASN A 391 6.30 -32.68 1.31
N GLN A 392 7.28 -32.52 2.20
CA GLN A 392 7.04 -32.05 3.57
C GLN A 392 6.46 -30.64 3.65
N TYR A 393 6.64 -29.82 2.60
CA TYR A 393 6.16 -28.44 2.55
C TYR A 393 4.78 -28.28 1.91
N LEU A 394 4.16 -29.38 1.46
CA LEU A 394 2.85 -29.40 0.79
C LEU A 394 1.68 -29.80 1.71
N LYS A 395 1.94 -30.04 3.00
CA LYS A 395 0.96 -30.56 3.97
C LYS A 395 0.34 -29.49 4.88
#